data_AF-A0A0J9BXR6-F1
#
_entry.id   AF-A0A0J9BXR6-F1
#
_cell.length_a   1.000
_cell.length_b   1.000
_cell.length_c   1.000
_cell.angle_alpha   90.00
_cell.angle_beta   90.00
_cell.angle_gamma   90.00
#
_symmetry.space_group_name_H-M   'P 1'
#
loop_
_entity.id
_entity.type
_entity.pdbx_description
1 polymer ?
#
loop_
_entity_poly.entity_id
_entity_poly.type
_entity_poly.pdbx_seq_one_letter_code
_entity_poly.pdbx_strand_id
1 'polypeptide(L)' 'MKITKYNLNEVLFENQDARLLIEDVVTHTGASLYYYHDTEITVRKALDIWYKAMDAEDEEDRPVSLLDFSNRGHVEPLFA' A
#
# COMPACT_ATOMS: atom_id res chain seq x y z
N MET A 1 8.52 -14.57 12.43
CA MET A 1 9.26 -14.94 11.20
C MET A 1 9.43 -13.71 10.32
N LYS A 2 10.61 -13.46 9.72
CA LYS A 2 10.77 -12.38 8.72
C LYS A 2 10.12 -12.81 7.40
N ILE A 3 9.24 -11.99 6.84
CA ILE A 3 8.61 -12.24 5.54
C ILE A 3 9.57 -11.83 4.43
N THR A 4 9.65 -12.66 3.39
CA THR A 4 10.40 -12.44 2.16
C THR A 4 9.60 -13.02 1.00
N LYS A 5 9.94 -12.65 -0.25
CA LYS A 5 9.29 -13.24 -1.44
C LYS A 5 9.36 -14.77 -1.53
N TYR A 6 10.28 -15.40 -0.80
CA TYR A 6 10.49 -16.85 -0.82
C TYR A 6 9.64 -17.63 0.19
N ASN A 7 9.07 -16.96 1.21
CA ASN A 7 8.34 -17.61 2.30
C ASN A 7 6.91 -17.08 2.49
N LEU A 8 6.36 -16.40 1.48
CA LEU A 8 4.95 -15.96 1.50
C LEU A 8 3.98 -17.14 1.68
N ASN A 9 4.33 -18.30 1.15
CA ASN A 9 3.55 -19.55 1.32
C ASN A 9 3.42 -20.03 2.78
N GLU A 10 4.23 -19.51 3.71
CA GLU A 10 4.16 -19.81 5.14
C GLU A 10 3.29 -18.80 5.92
N VAL A 11 2.73 -17.81 5.24
CA VAL A 11 1.90 -16.73 5.79
C VAL A 11 0.43 -17.00 5.48
N LEU A 12 -0.45 -16.75 6.46
CA LEU A 12 -1.90 -16.86 6.25
C LEU A 12 -2.41 -15.55 5.65
N PHE A 13 -3.04 -15.65 4.48
CA PHE A 13 -3.67 -14.52 3.79
C PHE A 13 -5.16 -14.77 3.63
N GLU A 14 -5.95 -13.71 3.77
CA GLU A 14 -7.40 -13.73 3.52
C GLU A 14 -7.70 -14.14 2.06
N ASN A 15 -6.90 -13.65 1.12
CA ASN A 15 -7.02 -13.98 -0.30
C ASN A 15 -5.73 -13.66 -1.08
N GLN A 16 -5.78 -13.91 -2.39
CA GLN A 16 -4.64 -13.70 -3.29
C GLN A 16 -4.22 -12.22 -3.39
N ASP A 17 -5.14 -11.27 -3.28
CA ASP A 17 -4.81 -9.84 -3.38
C ASP A 17 -3.97 -9.38 -2.20
N ALA A 18 -4.30 -9.84 -0.99
CA ALA A 18 -3.49 -9.59 0.21
C ALA A 18 -2.07 -10.12 0.05
N ARG A 19 -1.91 -11.30 -0.56
CA ARG A 19 -0.60 -11.88 -0.85
C ARG A 19 0.19 -11.04 -1.85
N LEU A 20 -0.43 -10.63 -2.96
CA LEU A 20 0.23 -9.82 -3.99
C LEU A 20 0.71 -8.47 -3.45
N LEU A 21 -0.08 -7.82 -2.58
CA LEU A 21 0.31 -6.57 -1.92
C LEU A 21 1.56 -6.76 -1.05
N ILE A 22 1.65 -7.84 -0.28
CA ILE A 22 2.83 -8.11 0.56
C ILE A 22 4.03 -8.55 -0.30
N GLU A 23 3.81 -9.31 -1.36
CA GLU A 23 4.84 -9.67 -2.34
C GLU A 23 5.48 -8.43 -2.97
N ASP A 24 4.66 -7.46 -3.34
CA ASP A 24 5.11 -6.19 -3.89
C ASP A 24 6.00 -5.43 -2.90
N VAL A 25 5.56 -5.31 -1.64
CA VAL A 25 6.34 -4.66 -0.57
C VAL A 25 7.71 -5.30 -0.39
N VAL A 26 7.78 -6.63 -0.21
CA VAL A 26 9.05 -7.32 0.07
C VAL A 26 9.97 -7.43 -1.16
N THR A 27 9.48 -7.10 -2.35
CA THR A 27 10.23 -7.16 -3.61
C THR A 27 10.72 -5.78 -4.05
N HIS A 28 9.89 -4.75 -3.85
CA HIS A 28 10.11 -3.41 -4.39
C HIS A 28 10.45 -2.35 -3.35
N THR A 29 10.38 -2.67 -2.05
CA THR A 29 10.76 -1.75 -0.97
C THR A 29 11.85 -2.36 -0.07
N GLY A 30 12.57 -1.51 0.67
CA GLY A 30 13.50 -1.92 1.72
C GLY A 30 12.82 -2.39 3.01
N ALA A 31 11.48 -2.41 3.07
CA ALA A 31 10.72 -2.71 4.27
C ALA A 31 10.97 -4.15 4.77
N SER A 32 11.33 -4.26 6.05
CA SER A 32 11.47 -5.56 6.73
C SER A 32 10.21 -5.91 7.50
N LEU A 33 9.38 -6.79 6.92
CA LEU A 33 8.14 -7.25 7.54
C LEU A 33 8.38 -8.45 8.46
N TYR A 34 7.81 -8.40 9.67
CA TYR A 34 7.86 -9.50 10.64
C TYR A 34 6.46 -10.05 10.87
N TYR A 35 6.27 -11.32 10.51
CA TYR A 35 5.04 -12.07 10.71
C TYR A 35 5.05 -12.78 12.06
N TYR A 36 3.98 -12.57 12.83
CA TYR A 36 3.69 -13.38 14.01
C TYR A 36 2.80 -14.55 13.57
N HIS A 37 3.22 -15.77 13.93
CA HIS A 37 2.47 -16.98 13.58
C HIS A 37 1.01 -16.86 14.07
N ASP A 38 0.09 -17.48 13.30
CA ASP A 38 -1.36 -17.52 13.55
C ASP A 38 -2.15 -16.21 13.35
N THR A 39 -1.53 -15.15 12.81
CA THR A 39 -2.27 -13.91 12.48
C THR A 39 -2.58 -13.83 10.99
N GLU A 40 -3.82 -13.99 10.56
CA GLU A 40 -4.19 -13.77 9.16
C GLU A 40 -3.95 -12.31 8.71
N ILE A 41 -3.32 -12.16 7.54
CA ILE A 41 -3.17 -10.90 6.83
C ILE A 41 -4.38 -10.71 5.92
N THR A 42 -5.32 -9.91 6.40
CA THR A 42 -6.46 -9.39 5.63
C THR A 42 -6.00 -8.42 4.54
N VAL A 43 -6.78 -8.24 3.46
CA VAL A 43 -6.48 -7.26 2.40
C VAL A 43 -6.27 -5.86 2.97
N ARG A 44 -7.09 -5.46 3.94
CA ARG A 44 -7.00 -4.14 4.59
C ARG A 44 -5.66 -3.91 5.28
N LYS A 45 -5.15 -4.92 6.00
CA LYS A 45 -3.82 -4.86 6.63
C LYS A 45 -2.72 -4.83 5.57
N ALA A 46 -2.84 -5.62 4.51
CA ALA A 46 -1.87 -5.62 3.42
C ALA A 46 -1.80 -4.27 2.72
N LEU A 47 -2.93 -3.60 2.47
CA LEU A 47 -2.98 -2.24 1.93
C LEU A 47 -2.32 -1.22 2.86
N ASP A 48 -2.61 -1.27 4.16
CA ASP A 48 -1.99 -0.37 5.15
C ASP A 48 -0.46 -0.52 5.17
N ILE A 49 0.03 -1.77 5.12
CA ILE A 49 1.46 -2.07 5.02
C ILE A 49 2.04 -1.54 3.70
N TRP A 50 1.34 -1.76 2.59
CA TRP A 50 1.78 -1.34 1.25
C TRP A 50 1.92 0.18 1.17
N TYR A 51 0.91 0.94 1.61
CA TYR A 51 0.98 2.40 1.62
C TYR A 51 2.13 2.92 2.48
N LYS A 52 2.32 2.37 3.69
CA LYS A 52 3.41 2.78 4.58
C LYS A 52 4.78 2.45 4.01
N ALA A 53 4.92 1.31 3.34
CA ALA A 53 6.18 0.92 2.72
C ALA A 53 6.51 1.83 1.55
N MET A 54 5.54 2.14 0.67
CA MET A 54 5.75 3.05 -0.45
C MET A 54 6.03 4.49 0.00
N ASP A 55 5.30 5.01 0.99
CA ASP A 55 5.52 6.36 1.55
C ASP A 55 6.93 6.52 2.12
N ALA A 56 7.46 5.48 2.77
CA ALA A 56 8.81 5.46 3.31
C ALA A 56 9.91 5.38 2.22
N GLU A 57 9.60 4.86 1.03
CA GLU A 57 10.52 4.88 -0.12
C GLU A 57 10.46 6.21 -0.89
N ASP A 58 9.32 6.92 -0.84
CA ASP A 58 9.09 8.21 -1.50
C ASP A 58 9.65 9.42 -0.71
N GLU A 59 10.19 9.23 0.50
CA GLU A 59 10.76 10.31 1.33
C GLU A 59 11.96 11.05 0.68
N GLU A 60 12.53 10.55 -0.42
CA GLU A 60 13.66 11.20 -1.10
C GLU A 60 13.28 12.08 -2.32
N ASP A 61 12.10 11.98 -2.96
CA ASP A 61 11.83 12.79 -4.17
C ASP A 61 10.35 12.87 -4.62
N ARG A 62 9.56 13.86 -4.14
CA ARG A 62 9.02 14.97 -4.99
C ARG A 62 7.83 15.77 -4.40
N PRO A 63 7.69 17.05 -4.82
CA PRO A 63 6.55 17.91 -4.52
C PRO A 63 5.28 17.52 -5.30
N VAL A 64 4.16 17.45 -4.59
CA VAL A 64 2.82 17.27 -5.16
C VAL A 64 2.40 18.55 -5.90
N SER A 65 2.15 18.46 -7.22
CA SER A 65 1.68 19.62 -8.01
C SER A 65 0.17 19.81 -7.87
N LEU A 66 -0.25 21.03 -7.53
CA LEU A 66 -1.64 21.44 -7.24
C LEU A 66 -2.64 21.24 -8.39
N LEU A 67 -2.16 20.99 -9.61
CA LEU A 67 -3.00 20.88 -10.81
C LEU A 67 -3.78 19.55 -10.91
N ASP A 68 -3.47 18.56 -10.08
CA ASP A 68 -4.15 17.25 -10.08
C ASP A 68 -5.56 17.29 -9.42
N PHE A 69 -5.97 18.44 -8.86
CA PHE A 69 -7.30 18.62 -8.26
C PHE A 69 -8.36 19.27 -9.18
N SER A 70 -8.00 19.71 -10.39
CA SER A 70 -8.89 20.57 -11.20
C SER A 70 -10.03 19.85 -11.95
N ASN A 71 -10.28 18.57 -11.66
CA ASN A 71 -11.49 17.88 -12.10
C ASN A 71 -12.52 17.72 -10.96
N ARG A 72 -12.67 18.74 -10.11
CA ARG A 72 -13.89 18.89 -9.29
C ARG A 72 -14.89 19.74 -10.05
N GLY A 73 -15.80 19.07 -10.76
CA GLY A 73 -16.98 19.70 -11.31
C GLY A 73 -17.87 20.27 -10.21
N HIS A 74 -18.12 21.58 -10.25
CA HIS A 74 -19.37 22.24 -9.86
C HIS A 74 -19.25 23.74 -10.17
N VAL A 75 -19.94 24.23 -11.22
CA VAL A 75 -20.24 25.66 -11.37
C VAL A 75 -21.75 25.79 -11.52
N GLU A 76 -22.42 26.23 -10.46
CA GLU A 76 -23.82 26.65 -10.52
C GLU A 76 -23.94 27.98 -11.27
N PRO A 77 -25.05 28.24 -11.98
CA PRO A 77 -25.26 29.50 -12.67
C PRO A 77 -25.79 30.55 -11.67
N LEU A 78 -25.11 31.69 -11.55
CA LEU A 78 -25.67 32.85 -10.87
C LEU A 78 -26.35 33.77 -11.89
N PHE A 79 -27.69 33.67 -11.93
CA PHE A 79 -28.57 34.79 -12.27
C PHE A 79 -28.61 35.76 -11.08
N ALA A 80 -28.23 37.01 -11.29
CA ALA A 80 -28.84 38.24 -10.74
C ALA A 80 -27.98 39.45 -11.11
#